data_AF-A0A1H6EVB9-F1
#
_entry.id   AF-A0A1H6EVB9-F1
#
_cell.length_a   1.000
_cell.length_b   1.000
_cell.length_c   1.000
_cell.angle_alpha   90.00
_cell.angle_beta   90.00
_cell.angle_gamma   90.00
#
_symmetry.space_group_name_H-M   'P 1'
#
loop_
_entity.id
_entity.type
_entity.pdbx_description
1 polymer ?
#
loop_
_entity_poly.entity_id
_entity_poly.type
_entity_poly.pdbx_seq_one_letter_code
_entity_poly.pdbx_strand_id
1 'polypeptide(L)'
;MSSSVTPAPDSGWTDPECPVARTLDFVGDRWSLLVIRDAMDGARSFTEFQRRTGIARNILTDRLRRLTAHGLLAQRTAPSGRRQEYVLTDAGRDLFPVVVALRQWGERHAFAPGEAHSTLVDRHGAAVPELVPTGADGTVLDAGTTIVRKVAG
;
A
#
# COMPACT_ATOMS: atom_id res chain seq x y z
N MET A 1 0.77 18.80 -12.76
CA MET A 1 -0.53 19.24 -12.22
C MET A 1 -0.84 18.31 -11.07
N SER A 2 -0.56 18.73 -9.83
CA SER A 2 -0.76 17.89 -8.65
C SER A 2 -2.24 17.73 -8.38
N SER A 3 -2.79 16.54 -8.61
CA SER A 3 -4.11 16.18 -8.11
C SER A 3 -3.99 15.87 -6.63
N SER A 4 -4.38 16.84 -5.81
CA SER A 4 -4.61 16.69 -4.38
C SER A 4 -5.73 15.66 -4.16
N VAL A 5 -5.39 14.54 -3.52
CA VAL A 5 -6.35 13.57 -3.01
C VAL A 5 -7.05 14.19 -1.81
N THR A 6 -8.36 14.41 -1.86
CA THR A 6 -9.14 14.75 -0.66
C THR A 6 -10.49 14.07 -0.72
N PRO A 7 -10.67 12.92 -0.05
CA PRO A 7 -11.98 12.54 0.44
C PRO A 7 -12.22 13.21 1.80
N ALA A 8 -13.45 13.65 2.03
CA ALA A 8 -13.91 14.01 3.37
C ALA A 8 -14.09 12.72 4.21
N PRO A 9 -13.55 12.64 5.44
CA PRO A 9 -13.84 11.51 6.30
C PRO A 9 -15.22 11.70 6.96
N ASP A 10 -16.21 10.97 6.47
CA ASP A 10 -17.39 10.60 7.28
C ASP A 10 -16.99 9.41 8.16
N SER A 11 -16.45 9.65 9.35
CA SER A 11 -16.56 8.69 10.47
C SER A 11 -16.20 9.34 11.80
N GLY A 12 -17.14 9.35 12.76
CA GLY A 12 -16.89 9.75 14.15
C GLY A 12 -16.06 8.72 14.95
N TRP A 13 -15.23 7.91 14.30
CA TRP A 13 -14.50 6.80 14.90
C TRP A 13 -12.97 6.96 14.85
N THR A 14 -12.44 7.84 13.99
CA THR A 14 -11.00 8.11 13.88
C THR A 14 -10.61 9.43 14.53
N ASP A 15 -9.43 9.48 15.17
CA ASP A 15 -8.81 10.74 15.58
C ASP A 15 -8.52 11.55 14.31
N PRO A 16 -9.26 12.65 14.04
CA PRO A 16 -9.18 13.35 12.76
C PRO A 16 -7.85 14.07 12.57
N GLU A 17 -7.04 14.21 13.62
CA GLU A 17 -5.69 14.80 13.57
C GLU A 17 -4.60 13.74 13.42
N CYS A 18 -4.94 12.44 13.52
CA CYS A 18 -3.99 11.34 13.42
C CYS A 18 -3.77 10.93 11.95
N PRO A 19 -2.56 11.09 11.39
CA PRO A 19 -2.28 10.71 10.00
C PRO A 19 -2.42 9.20 9.76
N VAL A 20 -2.12 8.37 10.76
CA VAL A 20 -2.29 6.91 10.68
C VAL A 20 -3.76 6.57 10.55
N ALA A 21 -4.61 7.15 11.41
CA ALA A 21 -6.05 6.91 11.38
C ALA A 21 -6.66 7.32 10.04
N ARG A 22 -6.30 8.52 9.53
CA ARG A 22 -6.73 8.96 8.20
C ARG A 22 -6.25 8.04 7.08
N THR A 23 -5.01 7.53 7.16
CA THR A 23 -4.50 6.59 6.15
C THR A 23 -5.32 5.29 6.11
N LEU A 24 -5.83 4.84 7.26
CA LEU A 24 -6.67 3.64 7.35
C LEU A 24 -8.03 3.81 6.67
N ASP A 25 -8.54 5.03 6.49
CA ASP A 25 -9.76 5.27 5.70
C ASP A 25 -9.57 4.90 4.23
N PHE A 26 -8.32 4.94 3.73
CA PHE A 26 -7.97 4.61 2.34
C PHE A 26 -7.58 3.15 2.15
N VAL A 27 -6.81 2.59 3.08
CA VAL A 27 -6.13 1.30 2.90
C VAL A 27 -6.27 0.33 4.08
N GLY A 28 -7.06 0.68 5.10
CA GLY A 28 -7.19 -0.08 6.34
C GLY A 28 -8.01 -1.37 6.22
N ASP A 29 -8.62 -1.63 5.08
CA ASP A 29 -9.28 -2.91 4.83
C ASP A 29 -8.31 -3.96 4.29
N ARG A 30 -8.61 -5.24 4.57
CA ARG A 30 -7.78 -6.42 4.21
C ARG A 30 -7.29 -6.44 2.76
N TRP A 31 -8.09 -5.95 1.80
CA TRP A 31 -7.84 -6.16 0.38
C TRP A 31 -7.12 -5.00 -0.29
N SER A 32 -7.24 -3.78 0.22
CA SER A 32 -6.68 -2.59 -0.43
C SER A 32 -5.17 -2.69 -0.61
N LEU A 33 -4.41 -3.03 0.44
CA LEU A 33 -2.96 -3.19 0.32
C LEU A 33 -2.54 -4.41 -0.50
N LEU A 34 -3.37 -5.47 -0.59
CA LEU A 34 -3.10 -6.61 -1.48
C LEU A 34 -3.26 -6.23 -2.96
N VAL A 35 -4.28 -5.42 -3.29
CA VAL A 35 -4.45 -4.88 -4.64
C VAL A 35 -3.30 -3.92 -4.99
N ILE A 36 -2.88 -3.06 -4.07
CA ILE A 36 -1.73 -2.16 -4.27
C ILE A 36 -0.44 -2.97 -4.48
N ARG A 37 -0.18 -3.99 -3.64
CA ARG A 37 0.95 -4.92 -3.82
C ARG A 37 0.93 -5.56 -5.21
N ASP A 38 -0.20 -6.11 -5.64
CA ASP A 38 -0.28 -6.76 -6.95
C ASP A 38 -0.07 -5.77 -8.10
N ALA A 39 -0.49 -4.51 -7.93
CA ALA A 39 -0.21 -3.44 -8.89
C ALA A 39 1.28 -3.08 -8.92
N MET A 40 1.99 -3.11 -7.79
CA MET A 40 3.45 -2.98 -7.76
C MET A 40 4.12 -4.13 -8.52
N ASP A 41 3.59 -5.36 -8.36
CA ASP A 41 4.04 -6.59 -9.04
C ASP A 41 3.57 -6.70 -10.51
N GLY A 42 3.04 -5.61 -11.07
CA GLY A 42 2.72 -5.49 -12.49
C GLY A 42 1.31 -5.92 -12.91
N ALA A 43 0.40 -6.23 -11.99
CA ALA A 43 -1.00 -6.46 -12.36
C ALA A 43 -1.63 -5.16 -12.90
N ARG A 44 -2.31 -5.24 -14.04
CA ARG A 44 -2.94 -4.08 -14.70
C ARG A 44 -4.41 -4.30 -15.00
N SER A 45 -4.87 -5.54 -15.10
CA SER A 45 -6.25 -5.86 -15.44
C SER A 45 -7.03 -6.48 -14.28
N PHE A 46 -8.36 -6.33 -14.30
CA PHE A 46 -9.25 -6.96 -13.31
C PHE A 46 -8.98 -8.46 -13.16
N THR A 47 -8.81 -9.17 -14.27
CA THR A 47 -8.55 -10.62 -14.28
C THR A 47 -7.24 -10.97 -13.59
N GLU A 48 -6.19 -10.17 -13.77
CA GLU A 48 -4.92 -10.41 -13.09
C GLU A 48 -5.02 -10.20 -11.58
N PHE A 49 -5.66 -9.11 -11.14
CA PHE A 49 -5.91 -8.87 -9.73
C PHE A 49 -6.73 -10.01 -9.12
N GLN A 50 -7.81 -10.42 -9.78
CA GLN A 50 -8.65 -11.52 -9.30
C GLN A 50 -7.85 -12.82 -9.18
N ARG A 51 -7.06 -13.16 -10.19
CA ARG A 51 -6.24 -14.38 -10.20
C ARG A 51 -5.18 -14.38 -9.10
N ARG A 52 -4.52 -13.24 -8.87
CA ARG A 52 -3.43 -13.13 -7.89
C ARG A 52 -3.93 -13.06 -6.45
N THR A 53 -5.01 -12.32 -6.19
CA THR A 53 -5.56 -12.15 -4.84
C THR A 53 -6.52 -13.27 -4.42
N GLY A 54 -7.20 -13.93 -5.37
CA GLY A 54 -8.26 -14.90 -5.08
C GLY A 54 -9.55 -14.26 -4.52
N ILE A 55 -9.64 -12.93 -4.50
CA ILE A 55 -10.78 -12.20 -3.94
C ILE A 55 -12.06 -12.41 -4.78
N ALA A 56 -13.22 -12.39 -4.13
CA ALA A 56 -14.51 -12.39 -4.82
C ALA A 56 -14.67 -11.17 -5.74
N ARG A 57 -15.29 -11.37 -6.92
CA ARG A 57 -15.38 -10.35 -7.99
C ARG A 57 -16.06 -9.06 -7.56
N ASN A 58 -17.17 -9.16 -6.84
CA ASN A 58 -17.91 -8.01 -6.34
C ASN A 58 -17.07 -7.16 -5.37
N ILE A 59 -16.30 -7.81 -4.49
CA ILE A 59 -15.39 -7.13 -3.57
C ILE A 59 -14.24 -6.48 -4.34
N LEU A 60 -13.65 -7.17 -5.33
CA LEU A 60 -12.61 -6.58 -6.17
C LEU A 60 -13.09 -5.33 -6.90
N THR A 61 -14.29 -5.38 -7.47
CA THR A 61 -14.90 -4.23 -8.16
C THR A 61 -15.02 -3.04 -7.22
N ASP A 62 -15.54 -3.24 -6.01
CA ASP A 62 -15.64 -2.18 -5.00
C ASP A 62 -14.25 -1.62 -4.63
N ARG A 63 -13.25 -2.48 -4.42
CA ARG A 63 -11.89 -2.06 -4.08
C ARG A 63 -11.20 -1.27 -5.17
N LEU A 64 -11.23 -1.74 -6.41
CA LEU A 64 -10.66 -1.02 -7.53
C LEU A 64 -11.34 0.34 -7.71
N ARG A 65 -12.67 0.40 -7.55
CA ARG A 65 -13.42 1.66 -7.58
C ARG A 65 -12.97 2.62 -6.47
N ARG A 66 -12.88 2.15 -5.22
CA ARG A 66 -12.46 2.97 -4.08
C ARG A 66 -11.04 3.48 -4.23
N LEU A 67 -10.08 2.59 -4.52
CA LEU A 67 -8.68 2.96 -4.73
C LEU A 67 -8.50 3.96 -5.88
N THR A 68 -9.33 3.86 -6.93
CA THR A 68 -9.34 4.84 -8.02
C THR A 68 -9.95 6.18 -7.57
N ALA A 69 -11.07 6.15 -6.84
CA ALA A 69 -11.71 7.36 -6.30
C ALA A 69 -10.80 8.09 -5.30
N HIS A 70 -10.00 7.35 -4.54
CA HIS A 70 -8.98 7.87 -3.64
C HIS A 70 -7.69 8.31 -4.35
N GLY A 71 -7.60 8.17 -5.68
CA GLY A 71 -6.42 8.58 -6.43
C GLY A 71 -5.17 7.77 -6.14
N LEU A 72 -5.29 6.55 -5.59
CA LEU A 72 -4.17 5.60 -5.43
C LEU A 72 -3.96 4.76 -6.70
N LEU A 73 -5.03 4.54 -7.45
CA LEU A 73 -5.01 3.97 -8.79
C LEU A 73 -5.60 4.96 -9.79
N ALA A 74 -5.21 4.84 -11.05
CA ALA A 74 -5.84 5.50 -12.18
C ALA A 74 -6.22 4.45 -13.23
N GLN A 75 -7.35 4.67 -13.90
CA GLN A 75 -7.71 3.92 -15.10
C GLN A 75 -7.15 4.62 -16.33
N ARG A 76 -6.50 3.86 -17.22
CA ARG A 76 -6.04 4.36 -18.52
C ARG A 76 -6.23 3.32 -19.60
N THR A 77 -6.42 3.78 -20.83
CA THR A 77 -6.40 2.89 -21.99
C THR A 77 -5.00 2.30 -22.14
N ALA A 78 -4.93 0.97 -22.28
CA ALA A 78 -3.69 0.25 -22.53
C ALA A 78 -2.99 0.82 -23.78
N PRO A 79 -1.66 0.75 -23.88
CA PRO A 79 -0.94 1.16 -25.09
C PRO A 79 -1.41 0.43 -26.36
N SER A 80 -1.96 -0.78 -26.21
CA SER A 80 -2.56 -1.56 -27.30
C SER A 80 -3.93 -1.04 -27.77
N GLY A 81 -4.53 -0.08 -27.06
CA GLY A 81 -5.83 0.53 -27.39
C GLY A 81 -7.06 -0.33 -27.09
N ARG A 82 -6.88 -1.59 -26.69
CA ARG A 82 -7.98 -2.59 -26.63
C ARG A 82 -8.61 -2.78 -25.25
N ARG A 83 -7.95 -2.35 -24.17
CA ARG A 83 -8.37 -2.63 -22.79
C ARG A 83 -8.11 -1.43 -21.88
N GLN A 84 -8.90 -1.33 -20.82
CA GLN A 84 -8.60 -0.43 -19.71
C GLN A 84 -7.68 -1.13 -18.72
N GLU A 85 -6.69 -0.39 -18.23
CA GLU A 85 -5.71 -0.83 -17.25
C GLU A 85 -5.80 0.04 -16.00
N TYR A 86 -5.58 -0.57 -14.84
CA TYR A 86 -5.33 0.12 -13.59
C TYR A 86 -3.83 0.29 -13.40
N VAL A 87 -3.41 1.52 -13.11
CA VAL A 87 -2.02 1.86 -12.83
C VAL A 87 -1.91 2.64 -11.53
N LEU A 88 -0.81 2.44 -10.80
CA LEU A 88 -0.49 3.24 -9.63
C LEU A 88 -0.27 4.70 -10.04
N THR A 89 -0.91 5.60 -9.30
CA THR A 89 -0.54 7.02 -9.27
C THR A 89 0.73 7.22 -8.44
N ASP A 90 1.23 8.44 -8.35
CA ASP A 90 2.37 8.74 -7.47
C ASP A 90 2.02 8.47 -6.00
N ALA A 91 0.84 8.91 -5.55
CA ALA A 91 0.35 8.59 -4.19
C ALA A 91 0.23 7.07 -3.93
N GLY A 92 -0.18 6.29 -4.94
CA GLY A 92 -0.20 4.82 -4.83
C GLY A 92 1.19 4.19 -4.76
N ARG A 93 2.19 4.79 -5.43
CA ARG A 93 3.59 4.32 -5.38
C ARG A 93 4.25 4.64 -4.03
N ASP A 94 3.88 5.75 -3.40
CA ASP A 94 4.39 6.15 -2.09
C ASP A 94 4.00 5.16 -0.96
N LEU A 95 3.06 4.26 -1.22
CA LEU A 95 2.73 3.15 -0.30
C LEU A 95 3.75 2.00 -0.34
N PHE A 96 4.75 2.02 -1.22
CA PHE A 96 5.73 0.94 -1.34
C PHE A 96 6.45 0.63 -0.01
N PRO A 97 6.96 1.61 0.76
CA PRO A 97 7.56 1.33 2.07
C PRO A 97 6.59 0.66 3.06
N VAL A 98 5.30 0.98 3.00
CA VAL A 98 4.27 0.33 3.84
C VAL A 98 4.14 -1.15 3.47
N VAL A 99 4.10 -1.45 2.16
CA VAL A 99 4.04 -2.84 1.67
C VAL A 99 5.30 -3.63 2.05
N VAL A 100 6.48 -3.00 1.96
CA VAL A 100 7.75 -3.61 2.39
C VAL A 100 7.75 -3.91 3.89
N ALA A 101 7.31 -2.94 4.73
CA ALA A 101 7.24 -3.12 6.18
C ALA A 101 6.29 -4.27 6.57
N LEU A 102 5.12 -4.34 5.94
CA LEU A 102 4.16 -5.45 6.14
C LEU A 102 4.75 -6.79 5.73
N ARG A 103 5.47 -6.84 4.61
CA ARG A 103 6.13 -8.05 4.14
C ARG A 103 7.18 -8.52 5.13
N GLN A 104 8.11 -7.65 5.52
CA GLN A 104 9.20 -7.99 6.45
C GLN A 104 8.67 -8.39 7.82
N TRP A 105 7.63 -7.72 8.32
CA TRP A 105 6.95 -8.13 9.54
C TRP A 105 6.30 -9.52 9.40
N GLY A 106 5.63 -9.78 8.27
CA GLY A 106 5.02 -11.07 7.98
C GLY A 106 6.05 -12.19 7.91
N GLU A 107 7.17 -11.99 7.21
CA GLU A 107 8.28 -12.96 7.12
C GLU A 107 8.82 -13.37 8.50
N ARG A 108 8.84 -12.46 9.48
CA ARG A 108 9.32 -12.73 10.84
C ARG A 108 8.31 -13.40 11.76
N HIS A 109 7.01 -13.11 11.58
CA HIS A 109 6.00 -13.39 12.61
C HIS A 109 4.79 -14.19 12.13
N ALA A 110 4.57 -14.28 10.82
CA ALA A 110 3.34 -14.85 10.26
C ALA A 110 3.56 -16.22 9.57
N PHE A 111 4.77 -16.78 9.63
CA PHE A 111 5.11 -18.08 9.07
C PHE A 111 5.71 -18.98 10.15
N ALA A 112 5.40 -20.27 10.10
CA ALA A 112 6.05 -21.26 10.97
C ALA A 112 7.52 -21.45 10.58
N PRO A 113 8.39 -21.92 11.50
CA PRO A 113 9.77 -22.25 11.17
C PRO A 113 9.85 -23.22 9.98
N GLY A 114 10.51 -22.81 8.90
CA GLY A 114 10.66 -23.61 7.67
C GLY A 114 9.46 -23.60 6.72
N GLU A 115 8.40 -22.85 7.01
CA GLU A 115 7.29 -22.64 6.09
C GLU A 115 7.72 -21.78 4.90
N ALA A 116 7.37 -22.21 3.69
CA ALA A 116 7.77 -21.51 2.47
C ALA A 116 7.01 -20.18 2.31
N HIS A 117 7.74 -19.10 2.05
CA HIS A 117 7.19 -17.78 1.76
C HIS A 117 8.04 -17.04 0.71
N SER A 118 7.45 -16.02 0.08
CA SER A 118 8.16 -15.18 -0.90
C SER A 118 8.92 -14.06 -0.19
N THR A 119 10.15 -13.81 -0.62
CA THR A 119 10.97 -12.66 -0.20
C THR A 119 10.99 -11.58 -1.25
N LEU A 120 11.20 -10.33 -0.84
CA LEU A 120 11.39 -9.22 -1.77
C LEU A 120 12.87 -9.03 -2.10
N VAL A 121 13.18 -9.01 -3.40
CA VAL A 121 14.53 -8.80 -3.91
C VAL A 121 14.57 -7.60 -4.86
N ASP A 122 15.75 -7.00 -5.00
CA ASP A 122 16.01 -6.00 -6.02
C ASP A 122 16.20 -6.64 -7.42
N ARG A 123 16.45 -5.82 -8.43
CA ARG A 123 16.68 -6.27 -9.81
C ARG A 123 17.93 -7.16 -9.98
N HIS A 124 18.83 -7.18 -9.01
CA HIS A 124 20.04 -8.00 -8.98
C HIS A 124 19.84 -9.30 -8.19
N GLY A 125 18.65 -9.51 -7.62
CA GLY A 125 18.32 -10.68 -6.81
C GLY A 125 18.77 -10.57 -5.35
N ALA A 126 19.28 -9.42 -4.92
CA ALA A 126 19.64 -9.19 -3.52
C ALA A 126 18.38 -8.92 -2.69
N ALA A 127 18.27 -9.53 -1.51
CA ALA A 127 17.16 -9.26 -0.61
C ALA A 127 17.10 -7.78 -0.23
N VAL A 128 15.90 -7.20 -0.24
CA VAL A 128 15.70 -5.83 0.19
C VAL A 128 16.03 -5.72 1.69
N PRO A 129 16.94 -4.81 2.10
CA PRO A 129 17.32 -4.65 3.50
C PRO A 129 16.13 -4.32 4.40
N GLU A 130 16.25 -4.66 5.68
CA GLU A 130 15.25 -4.31 6.68
C GLU A 130 14.99 -2.80 6.73
N LEU A 131 13.71 -2.42 6.77
CA LEU A 131 13.32 -1.03 7.01
C LEU A 131 13.56 -0.68 8.49
N VAL A 132 14.53 0.20 8.71
CA VAL A 132 14.89 0.70 10.03
C VAL A 132 14.77 2.23 10.02
N PRO A 133 13.86 2.84 10.80
CA PRO A 133 13.85 4.27 11.01
C PRO A 133 15.17 4.75 11.61
N THR A 134 15.78 5.77 11.02
CA THR A 134 17.06 6.31 11.50
C THR A 134 16.99 7.84 11.66
N GLY A 135 17.68 8.34 12.67
CA GLY A 135 17.92 9.76 12.87
C GLY A 135 18.88 10.32 11.82
N ALA A 136 18.98 11.64 11.75
CA ALA A 136 19.90 12.32 10.83
C ALA A 136 21.38 11.98 11.10
N ASP A 137 21.69 11.54 12.31
CA ASP A 137 23.01 11.07 12.75
C ASP A 137 23.23 9.56 12.53
N GLY A 138 22.26 8.86 11.94
CA GLY A 138 22.30 7.42 11.70
C GLY A 138 21.92 6.56 12.90
N THR A 139 21.53 7.14 14.04
CA THR A 139 21.03 6.38 15.18
C THR A 139 19.71 5.70 14.83
N VAL A 140 19.52 4.47 15.31
CA VAL A 140 18.25 3.75 15.14
C VAL A 140 17.19 4.38 16.03
N LEU A 141 16.02 4.64 15.44
CA LEU A 141 14.84 5.16 16.13
C LEU A 141 13.79 4.08 16.29
N ASP A 142 13.08 4.13 17.41
CA ASP A 142 12.01 3.22 17.79
C ASP A 142 10.92 3.94 18.59
N ALA A 143 9.91 3.19 19.05
CA ALA A 143 8.80 3.73 19.81
C ALA A 143 9.21 4.32 21.18
N GLY A 144 10.34 3.91 21.75
CA GLY A 144 10.84 4.41 23.05
C GLY A 144 11.74 5.64 22.92
N THR A 145 12.33 5.86 21.74
CA THR A 145 13.24 6.96 21.42
C THR A 145 12.58 8.07 20.60
N THR A 146 11.29 7.92 20.26
CA THR A 146 10.52 8.90 19.49
C THR A 146 9.29 9.38 20.25
N ILE A 147 8.82 10.59 19.92
CA ILE A 147 7.61 11.19 20.48
C ILE A 147 6.75 11.78 19.35
N VAL A 148 5.43 11.67 19.48
CA VAL A 148 4.50 12.33 18.56
C VAL A 148 4.26 13.77 19.02
N ARG A 149 4.46 14.73 18.13
CA ARG A 149 4.13 16.15 18.35
C ARG A 149 3.04 16.57 17.38
N LYS A 150 1.94 17.14 17.90
CA LYS A 150 0.89 17.75 17.06
C LYS A 150 1.43 19.02 16.41
N VAL A 151 1.21 19.18 15.11
CA VAL A 151 1.52 20.40 14.38
C VAL A 151 0.32 21.34 14.55
N ALA A 152 0.53 22.49 15.21
CA ALA A 152 -0.50 23.53 15.24
C ALA A 152 -0.68 24.09 13.82
N GLY A 153 -1.95 24.24 13.40
CA GLY A 153 -2.30 24.86 12.12
C GLY A 153 -2.07 26.36 12.10
#